data_AF-A0A3N5GFQ3-F1
#
_entry.id   AF-A0A3N5GFQ3-F1
#
_cell.length_a   1.000
_cell.length_b   1.000
_cell.length_c   1.000
_cell.angle_alpha   90.00
_cell.angle_beta   90.00
_cell.angle_gamma   90.00
#
_symmetry.space_group_name_H-M   'P 1'
#
loop_
_entity.id
_entity.type
_entity.pdbx_description
1 polymer ?
#
loop_
_entity_poly.entity_id
_entity_poly.type
_entity_poly.pdbx_seq_one_letter_code
_entity_poly.pdbx_strand_id
1 'polypeptide(L)'
;MNSASAAAVPTLKRRPVLLKVSKHVSVVHRYLGIAIGFMFAVWFATGSVLSFVPFPVLEVEERIAGSEALDLSKVRVSPAAAMAATAGAASIERLRLISVAGRPRYVASVAGRGVISASAETGKPLDLLSAEQAGVVAERFSGQAIVAVNGPFDYDQWTVHDRYDAYRPYYRVRVDDSPGTSVYVSARSGEILQRTTRKQRAWNRVGAVVHWLNPTILRKHDGVWGWMMWSLALAGIALIIMGVSLGVVRYVNLKRIRRPGLSPFTGWLRWHHMIGLFAAVILLNWICSGWLSVDRGAFFSSDQPTLRQLERLHGVSLAEAGRAFPTLESATPGPAREIEFTALSGQPLLIVRDGAP
;
A
#
# COMPACT_ATOMS: atom_id res chain seq x y z
N MET A 1 56.01 -60.68 -50.59
CA MET A 1 54.56 -60.97 -50.67
C MET A 1 53.88 -60.33 -49.47
N ASN A 2 52.93 -59.45 -49.77
CA ASN A 2 51.84 -58.89 -48.97
C ASN A 2 52.13 -58.15 -47.65
N SER A 3 52.42 -56.86 -47.86
CA SER A 3 52.01 -55.73 -47.04
C SER A 3 50.48 -55.63 -46.84
N ALA A 4 50.11 -55.42 -45.57
CA ALA A 4 48.94 -54.76 -44.97
C ALA A 4 47.66 -54.45 -45.80
N SER A 5 46.50 -54.73 -45.20
CA SER A 5 45.37 -53.79 -45.20
C SER A 5 44.46 -54.05 -43.99
N ALA A 6 44.69 -53.31 -42.91
CA ALA A 6 43.71 -53.19 -41.83
C ALA A 6 42.69 -52.14 -42.27
N ALA A 7 41.48 -52.58 -42.61
CA ALA A 7 40.39 -51.71 -43.03
C ALA A 7 40.03 -50.73 -41.90
N ALA A 8 40.18 -49.43 -42.15
CA ALA A 8 39.74 -48.38 -41.25
C ALA A 8 38.20 -48.41 -41.14
N VAL A 9 37.69 -48.72 -39.94
CA VAL A 9 36.27 -48.61 -39.62
C VAL A 9 35.87 -47.13 -39.69
N PRO A 10 34.90 -46.73 -40.53
CA PRO A 10 34.47 -45.35 -40.59
C PRO A 10 33.72 -45.01 -39.30
N THR A 11 34.35 -44.24 -38.42
CA THR A 11 33.66 -43.64 -37.27
C THR A 11 32.62 -42.66 -37.82
N LEU A 12 31.36 -43.09 -37.90
CA LEU A 12 30.21 -42.22 -38.17
C LEU A 12 30.18 -41.13 -37.10
N LYS A 13 30.71 -39.95 -37.41
CA LYS A 13 30.56 -38.72 -36.61
C LYS A 13 29.07 -38.39 -36.58
N ARG A 14 28.35 -38.93 -35.59
CA ARG A 14 26.93 -38.61 -35.37
C ARG A 14 26.84 -37.09 -35.21
N ARG A 15 26.11 -36.43 -36.12
CA ARG A 15 25.82 -35.01 -36.00
C ARG A 15 25.10 -34.78 -34.67
N PRO A 16 25.47 -33.76 -33.88
CA PRO A 16 24.81 -33.52 -32.61
C PRO A 16 23.33 -33.19 -32.85
N VAL A 17 22.43 -33.84 -32.12
CA VAL A 17 21.01 -33.48 -32.12
C VAL A 17 20.88 -32.11 -31.45
N LEU A 18 20.40 -31.11 -32.19
CA LEU A 18 20.20 -29.76 -31.65
C LEU A 18 18.79 -29.64 -31.06
N LEU A 19 18.70 -29.02 -29.89
CA LEU A 19 17.42 -28.62 -29.33
C LEU A 19 16.80 -27.55 -30.23
N LYS A 20 15.52 -27.68 -30.56
CA LYS A 20 14.79 -26.70 -31.36
C LYS A 20 13.86 -25.91 -30.43
N VAL A 21 13.79 -24.60 -30.65
CA VAL A 21 12.73 -23.77 -30.09
C VAL A 21 11.89 -23.24 -31.23
N SER A 22 10.58 -23.16 -31.02
CA SER A 22 9.65 -22.61 -32.01
C SER A 22 10.06 -21.18 -32.42
N LYS A 23 9.96 -20.88 -33.72
CA LYS A 23 10.15 -19.53 -34.25
C LYS A 23 9.20 -18.53 -33.58
N HIS A 24 7.99 -18.96 -33.24
CA HIS A 24 6.99 -18.14 -32.56
C HIS A 24 7.48 -17.64 -31.20
N VAL A 25 8.07 -18.52 -30.38
CA VAL A 25 8.62 -18.13 -29.07
C VAL A 25 9.73 -17.08 -29.21
N SER A 26 10.59 -17.22 -30.23
CA SER A 26 11.64 -16.22 -30.50
C SER A 26 11.07 -14.86 -30.91
N VAL A 27 10.03 -14.86 -31.77
CA VAL A 27 9.37 -13.63 -32.24
C VAL A 27 8.61 -12.95 -31.10
N VAL A 28 7.82 -13.73 -30.33
CA VAL A 28 7.06 -13.24 -29.18
C VAL A 28 8.01 -12.66 -28.13
N HIS A 29 9.05 -13.39 -27.73
CA HIS A 29 10.02 -12.90 -26.75
C HIS A 29 10.68 -11.60 -27.22
N ARG A 30 11.02 -11.46 -28.51
CA ARG A 30 11.63 -10.24 -29.05
C ARG A 30 10.71 -9.03 -28.90
N TYR A 31 9.48 -9.11 -29.41
CA TYR A 31 8.59 -7.93 -29.44
C TYR A 31 7.98 -7.64 -28.08
N LEU A 32 7.58 -8.67 -27.34
CA LEU A 32 7.10 -8.51 -25.97
C LEU A 32 8.24 -8.00 -25.06
N GLY A 33 9.46 -8.47 -25.28
CA GLY A 33 10.65 -8.01 -24.58
C GLY A 33 10.98 -6.54 -24.81
N ILE A 34 10.73 -6.01 -26.01
CA ILE A 34 10.89 -4.57 -26.28
C ILE A 34 9.85 -3.77 -25.51
N ALA A 35 8.57 -4.16 -25.59
CA ALA A 35 7.48 -3.43 -24.93
C ALA A 35 7.58 -3.47 -23.40
N ILE A 36 7.67 -4.68 -22.83
CA ILE A 36 7.79 -4.89 -21.38
C ILE A 36 9.13 -4.38 -20.87
N GLY A 37 10.22 -4.53 -21.64
CA GLY A 37 11.54 -4.00 -21.28
C GLY A 37 11.54 -2.48 -21.16
N PHE A 38 10.89 -1.77 -22.10
CA PHE A 38 10.72 -0.32 -21.99
C PHE A 38 9.90 0.07 -20.76
N MET A 39 8.79 -0.63 -20.51
CA MET A 39 8.00 -0.42 -19.30
C MET A 39 8.82 -0.63 -18.02
N PHE A 40 9.62 -1.70 -17.92
CA PHE A 40 10.51 -1.93 -16.77
C PHE A 40 11.59 -0.85 -16.64
N ALA A 41 12.11 -0.33 -17.74
CA ALA A 41 13.06 0.78 -17.71
C ALA A 41 12.42 2.04 -17.13
N VAL A 42 11.19 2.38 -17.56
CA VAL A 42 10.41 3.48 -16.97
C VAL A 42 10.13 3.20 -15.50
N TRP A 43 9.65 2.00 -15.17
CA TRP A 43 9.37 1.59 -13.80
C TRP A 43 10.60 1.73 -12.90
N PHE A 44 11.79 1.31 -13.35
CA PHE A 44 13.02 1.44 -12.56
C PHE A 44 13.43 2.92 -12.38
N ALA A 45 13.36 3.71 -13.45
CA ALA A 45 13.67 5.14 -13.41
C ALA A 45 12.75 5.88 -12.42
N THR A 46 11.45 5.59 -12.43
CA THR A 46 10.48 6.20 -11.52
C THR A 46 10.59 5.67 -10.09
N GLY A 47 11.02 4.41 -9.92
CA GLY A 47 11.34 3.83 -8.61
C GLY A 47 12.52 4.53 -7.94
N SER A 48 13.54 4.92 -8.71
CA SER A 48 14.69 5.65 -8.17
C SER A 48 14.30 7.00 -7.53
N VAL A 49 13.25 7.65 -8.03
CA VAL A 49 12.72 8.89 -7.43
C VAL A 49 12.24 8.67 -6.00
N LEU A 50 11.66 7.50 -5.70
CA LEU A 50 11.12 7.17 -4.38
C LEU A 50 12.19 7.05 -3.29
N SER A 51 13.42 6.74 -3.67
CA SER A 51 14.56 6.74 -2.74
C SER A 51 14.93 8.15 -2.26
N PHE A 52 14.56 9.19 -3.01
CA PHE A 52 14.85 10.59 -2.67
C PHE A 52 13.62 11.35 -2.17
N VAL A 53 12.45 11.05 -2.72
CA VAL A 53 11.18 11.68 -2.36
C VAL A 53 10.13 10.57 -2.19
N PRO A 54 9.94 10.06 -0.97
CA PRO A 54 8.94 9.04 -0.72
C PRO A 54 7.53 9.57 -0.98
N PHE A 55 6.57 8.66 -1.12
CA PHE A 55 5.16 9.02 -1.15
C PHE A 55 4.80 9.77 0.13
N PRO A 56 4.06 10.88 0.05
CA PRO A 56 3.70 11.64 1.24
C PRO A 56 2.85 10.81 2.19
N VAL A 57 3.22 10.83 3.47
CA VAL A 57 2.49 10.21 4.57
C VAL A 57 2.47 11.20 5.73
N LEU A 58 1.37 11.23 6.47
CA LEU A 58 1.33 11.81 7.81
C LEU A 58 1.47 10.66 8.80
N GLU A 59 2.60 10.61 9.51
CA GLU A 59 2.84 9.55 10.49
C GLU A 59 1.86 9.66 11.67
N VAL A 60 1.61 8.52 12.33
CA VAL A 60 0.59 8.45 13.40
C VAL A 60 0.99 9.34 14.57
N GLU A 61 2.27 9.34 14.92
CA GLU A 61 2.87 10.14 15.99
C GLU A 61 2.73 11.63 15.69
N GLU A 62 3.03 12.04 14.46
CA GLU A 62 2.87 13.43 14.01
C GLU A 62 1.40 13.86 13.98
N ARG A 63 0.51 12.97 13.54
CA ARG A 63 -0.94 13.20 13.60
C ARG A 63 -1.40 13.42 15.04
N ILE A 64 -0.98 12.58 15.98
CA ILE A 64 -1.36 12.69 17.39
C ILE A 64 -0.78 13.96 18.01
N ALA A 65 0.51 14.25 17.77
CA ALA A 65 1.17 15.45 18.28
C ALA A 65 0.47 16.74 17.80
N GLY A 66 0.00 16.77 16.55
CA GLY A 66 -0.77 17.89 16.00
C GLY A 66 -2.27 17.89 16.33
N SER A 67 -2.81 16.79 16.89
CA SER A 67 -4.23 16.70 17.26
C SER A 67 -4.54 17.55 18.49
N GLU A 68 -5.76 18.05 18.64
CA GLU A 68 -6.13 18.87 19.80
C GLU A 68 -6.02 18.08 21.13
N ALA A 69 -5.66 18.77 22.21
CA ALA A 69 -5.75 18.20 23.56
C ALA A 69 -7.22 17.93 23.93
N LEU A 70 -7.45 16.81 24.60
CA LEU A 70 -8.74 16.41 25.12
C LEU A 70 -9.09 17.18 26.39
N ASP A 71 -10.21 17.89 26.32
CA ASP A 71 -10.88 18.46 27.49
C ASP A 71 -11.88 17.42 28.04
N LEU A 72 -11.39 16.59 28.97
CA LEU A 72 -12.17 15.49 29.54
C LEU A 72 -13.38 15.98 30.35
N SER A 73 -13.37 17.22 30.83
CA SER A 73 -14.49 17.84 31.56
C SER A 73 -15.74 18.01 30.68
N LYS A 74 -15.56 18.02 29.36
CA LYS A 74 -16.65 18.05 28.38
C LYS A 74 -17.20 16.67 28.04
N VAL A 75 -16.56 15.58 28.47
CA VAL A 75 -17.06 14.23 28.23
C VAL A 75 -18.18 13.92 29.23
N ARG A 76 -19.42 13.88 28.74
CA ARG A 76 -20.63 13.68 29.56
C ARG A 76 -21.30 12.34 29.34
N VAL A 77 -20.99 11.66 28.24
CA VAL A 77 -21.61 10.39 27.87
C VAL A 77 -20.53 9.32 27.79
N SER A 78 -20.82 8.15 28.36
CA SER A 78 -19.91 7.00 28.30
C SER A 78 -19.78 6.48 26.86
N PRO A 79 -18.64 5.85 26.50
CA PRO A 79 -18.47 5.28 25.17
C PRO A 79 -19.58 4.26 24.84
N ALA A 80 -19.97 3.45 25.83
CA ALA A 80 -21.04 2.46 25.70
C ALA A 80 -22.38 3.09 25.28
N ALA A 81 -22.77 4.18 25.93
CA ALA A 81 -24.03 4.87 25.67
C ALA A 81 -24.02 5.56 24.30
N ALA A 82 -22.91 6.22 23.93
CA ALA A 82 -22.76 6.84 22.63
C ALA A 82 -22.79 5.81 21.48
N MET A 83 -22.14 4.65 21.68
CA MET A 83 -22.10 3.58 20.70
C MET A 83 -23.44 2.86 20.55
N ALA A 84 -24.20 2.69 21.64
CA ALA A 84 -25.57 2.16 21.56
C ALA A 84 -26.48 3.02 20.66
N ALA A 85 -26.33 4.35 20.72
CA ALA A 85 -27.10 5.28 19.89
C ALA A 85 -26.60 5.40 18.44
N THR A 86 -25.32 5.13 18.19
CA THR A 86 -24.65 5.45 16.91
C THR A 86 -24.30 4.21 16.08
N ALA A 87 -23.69 3.20 16.70
CA ALA A 87 -23.35 1.93 16.05
C ALA A 87 -24.50 0.92 16.12
N GLY A 88 -25.39 1.05 17.11
CA GLY A 88 -26.44 0.07 17.39
C GLY A 88 -25.84 -1.29 17.75
N ALA A 89 -26.30 -2.35 17.09
CA ALA A 89 -25.79 -3.71 17.27
C ALA A 89 -24.56 -4.05 16.41
N ALA A 90 -23.98 -3.08 15.70
CA ALA A 90 -22.84 -3.34 14.83
C ALA A 90 -21.55 -3.58 15.65
N SER A 91 -20.72 -4.54 15.21
CA SER A 91 -19.41 -4.80 15.82
C SER A 91 -18.46 -3.62 15.60
N ILE A 92 -17.85 -3.16 16.70
CA ILE A 92 -16.87 -2.07 16.70
C ILE A 92 -15.47 -2.68 16.72
N GLU A 93 -14.69 -2.39 15.68
CA GLU A 93 -13.32 -2.87 15.52
C GLU A 93 -12.33 -2.04 16.34
N ARG A 94 -12.59 -0.73 16.43
CA ARG A 94 -11.74 0.23 17.11
C ARG A 94 -12.58 1.37 17.65
N LEU A 95 -12.33 1.80 18.89
CA LEU A 95 -13.05 2.90 19.53
C LEU A 95 -12.06 3.89 20.13
N ARG A 96 -12.14 5.15 19.69
CA ARG A 96 -11.25 6.24 20.12
C ARG A 96 -12.05 7.44 20.57
N LEU A 97 -11.48 8.23 21.47
CA LEU A 97 -11.93 9.55 21.86
C LEU A 97 -10.86 10.55 21.43
N ILE A 98 -11.29 11.56 20.65
CA ILE A 98 -10.45 12.64 20.14
C ILE A 98 -11.16 13.99 20.31
N SER A 99 -10.42 15.09 20.24
CA SER A 99 -11.00 16.44 20.15
C SER A 99 -10.92 16.96 18.71
N VAL A 100 -12.03 17.52 18.24
CA VAL A 100 -12.12 18.17 16.93
C VAL A 100 -12.89 19.47 17.11
N ALA A 101 -12.27 20.59 16.73
CA ALA A 101 -12.85 21.92 16.89
C ALA A 101 -13.23 22.25 18.36
N GLY A 102 -12.44 21.77 19.32
CA GLY A 102 -12.58 22.01 20.76
C GLY A 102 -13.68 21.19 21.44
N ARG A 103 -14.22 20.17 20.75
CA ARG A 103 -15.30 19.31 21.22
C ARG A 103 -14.86 17.84 21.19
N PRO A 104 -14.98 17.12 22.32
CA PRO A 104 -14.65 15.70 22.37
C PRO A 104 -15.69 14.87 21.60
N ARG A 105 -15.22 13.88 20.85
CA ARG A 105 -16.06 12.94 20.10
C ARG A 105 -15.49 11.54 20.13
N TYR A 106 -16.38 10.56 20.17
CA TYR A 106 -16.04 9.17 19.95
C TYR A 106 -15.96 8.89 18.45
N VAL A 107 -14.90 8.24 18.02
CA VAL A 107 -14.66 7.79 16.64
C VAL A 107 -14.56 6.27 16.67
N ALA A 108 -15.49 5.61 15.97
CA ALA A 108 -15.59 4.16 15.93
C ALA A 108 -15.39 3.64 14.52
N SER A 109 -14.46 2.70 14.34
CA SER A 109 -14.38 1.88 13.14
C SER A 109 -15.41 0.75 13.26
N VAL A 110 -16.37 0.73 12.34
CA VAL A 110 -17.47 -0.24 12.36
C VAL A 110 -17.38 -1.14 11.14
N ALA A 111 -17.47 -2.44 11.41
CA ALA A 111 -17.51 -3.51 10.43
C ALA A 111 -18.44 -3.18 9.25
N GLY A 112 -17.88 -3.10 8.05
CA GLY A 112 -18.65 -2.88 6.81
C GLY A 112 -19.29 -1.50 6.65
N ARG A 113 -19.07 -0.55 7.58
CA ARG A 113 -19.61 0.82 7.52
C ARG A 113 -18.53 1.91 7.49
N GLY A 114 -17.27 1.54 7.74
CA GLY A 114 -16.17 2.49 7.90
C GLY A 114 -16.28 3.22 9.24
N VAL A 115 -15.79 4.46 9.28
CA VAL A 115 -15.74 5.24 10.50
C VAL A 115 -17.04 6.02 10.73
N ILE A 116 -17.50 6.01 11.97
CA ILE A 116 -18.61 6.84 12.44
C ILE A 116 -18.19 7.64 13.67
N SER A 117 -18.81 8.81 13.85
CA SER A 117 -18.53 9.70 14.97
C SER A 117 -19.77 9.95 15.82
N ALA A 118 -19.58 10.05 17.13
CA ALA A 118 -20.61 10.43 18.08
C ALA A 118 -20.10 11.52 19.02
N SER A 119 -20.96 12.46 19.42
CA SER A 119 -20.59 13.48 20.40
C SER A 119 -20.34 12.84 21.76
N ALA A 120 -19.20 13.15 22.39
CA ALA A 120 -18.96 12.71 23.77
C ALA A 120 -19.72 13.59 24.79
N GLU A 121 -20.26 14.74 24.37
CA GLU A 121 -21.09 15.63 25.19
C GLU A 121 -22.56 15.18 25.23
N THR A 122 -23.10 14.69 24.10
CA THR A 122 -24.54 14.38 23.97
C THR A 122 -24.84 12.92 23.64
N GLY A 123 -23.84 12.13 23.26
CA GLY A 123 -24.01 10.73 22.85
C GLY A 123 -24.65 10.55 21.47
N LYS A 124 -25.05 11.64 20.80
CA LYS A 124 -25.73 11.59 19.50
C LYS A 124 -24.73 11.34 18.36
N PRO A 125 -25.14 10.65 17.29
CA PRO A 125 -24.35 10.56 16.07
C PRO A 125 -24.06 11.96 15.51
N LEU A 126 -22.86 12.11 14.94
CA LEU A 126 -22.43 13.33 14.27
C LEU A 126 -22.51 13.14 12.75
N ASP A 127 -23.06 14.15 12.07
CA ASP A 127 -23.00 14.25 10.63
C ASP A 127 -21.57 14.51 10.14
N LEU A 128 -21.38 14.45 8.83
CA LEU A 128 -20.11 14.82 8.21
C LEU A 128 -19.75 16.27 8.54
N LEU A 129 -18.46 16.53 8.78
CA LEU A 129 -17.97 17.89 8.94
C LEU A 129 -18.29 18.74 7.72
N SER A 130 -18.57 20.02 7.96
CA SER A 130 -18.66 21.02 6.91
C SER A 130 -17.26 21.44 6.42
N ALA A 131 -17.20 22.13 5.28
CA ALA A 131 -15.95 22.67 4.74
C ALA A 131 -15.33 23.70 5.70
N GLU A 132 -16.15 24.52 6.36
CA GLU A 132 -15.72 25.51 7.34
C GLU A 132 -15.09 24.84 8.56
N GLN A 133 -15.73 23.78 9.08
CA GLN A 133 -15.20 23.01 10.20
C GLN A 133 -13.87 22.33 9.83
N ALA A 134 -13.76 21.79 8.62
CA ALA A 134 -12.51 21.22 8.12
C ALA A 134 -11.40 22.29 8.01
N GLY A 135 -11.76 23.51 7.59
CA GLY A 135 -10.85 24.66 7.60
C GLY A 135 -10.31 24.98 8.99
N VAL A 136 -11.18 25.07 10.00
CA VAL A 136 -10.79 25.33 11.40
C VAL A 136 -9.87 24.23 11.94
N VAL A 137 -10.17 22.96 11.65
CA VAL A 137 -9.31 21.83 12.04
C VAL A 137 -7.93 21.95 11.41
N ALA A 138 -7.86 22.23 10.12
CA ALA A 138 -6.60 22.37 9.40
C ALA A 138 -5.78 23.58 9.87
N GLU A 139 -6.43 24.70 10.18
CA GLU A 139 -5.79 25.91 10.68
C GLU A 139 -5.12 25.64 12.03
N ARG A 140 -5.85 25.01 12.96
CA ARG A 140 -5.32 24.63 14.28
C ARG A 140 -4.18 23.64 14.21
N PHE A 141 -4.29 22.64 13.33
CA PHE A 141 -3.26 21.63 13.15
C PHE A 141 -1.98 22.20 12.55
N SER A 142 -2.11 23.10 11.56
CA SER A 142 -0.94 23.65 10.84
C SER A 142 -0.35 24.90 11.50
N GLY A 143 -1.13 25.62 12.30
CA GLY A 143 -0.78 26.95 12.81
C GLY A 143 -0.66 28.00 11.70
N GLN A 144 -1.26 27.76 10.53
CA GLN A 144 -1.18 28.62 9.35
C GLN A 144 -2.58 28.99 8.85
N ALA A 145 -2.71 30.16 8.23
CA ALA A 145 -3.96 30.60 7.62
C ALA A 145 -4.38 29.66 6.48
N ILE A 146 -5.69 29.53 6.26
CA ILE A 146 -6.24 28.68 5.19
C ILE A 146 -6.42 29.49 3.91
N VAL A 147 -5.92 28.95 2.80
CA VAL A 147 -6.09 29.58 1.49
C VAL A 147 -7.27 28.99 0.71
N ALA A 148 -7.56 27.70 0.87
CA ALA A 148 -8.68 27.05 0.20
C ALA A 148 -9.09 25.74 0.88
N VAL A 149 -10.38 25.45 0.86
CA VAL A 149 -10.96 24.15 1.24
C VAL A 149 -11.71 23.59 0.03
N ASN A 150 -11.31 22.41 -0.43
CA ASN A 150 -11.95 21.74 -1.56
C ASN A 150 -12.49 20.37 -1.13
N GLY A 151 -13.66 19.98 -1.63
CA GLY A 151 -14.28 18.68 -1.37
C GLY A 151 -15.69 18.79 -0.78
N PRO A 152 -16.19 17.75 -0.10
CA PRO A 152 -15.47 16.53 0.25
C PRO A 152 -15.32 15.60 -0.97
N PHE A 153 -14.21 14.86 -1.05
CA PHE A 153 -13.94 13.90 -2.12
C PHE A 153 -13.87 12.49 -1.55
N ASP A 154 -14.50 11.53 -2.22
CA ASP A 154 -14.19 10.13 -1.95
C ASP A 154 -12.76 9.84 -2.35
N TYR A 155 -12.32 10.21 -3.56
CA TYR A 155 -10.97 9.93 -4.06
C TYR A 155 -10.23 11.19 -4.54
N ASP A 156 -8.98 11.33 -4.10
CA ASP A 156 -7.97 12.27 -4.62
C ASP A 156 -6.64 11.50 -4.79
N GLN A 157 -5.75 11.97 -5.67
CA GLN A 157 -4.48 11.31 -6.00
C GLN A 157 -3.62 10.95 -4.78
N TRP A 158 -3.69 11.75 -3.71
CA TRP A 158 -2.84 11.56 -2.53
C TRP A 158 -3.52 10.74 -1.42
N THR A 159 -4.78 10.37 -1.63
CA THR A 159 -5.57 9.51 -0.74
C THR A 159 -6.15 8.29 -1.48
N VAL A 160 -5.51 7.82 -2.56
CA VAL A 160 -6.00 6.67 -3.36
C VAL A 160 -5.83 5.30 -2.70
N HIS A 161 -4.97 5.17 -1.70
CA HIS A 161 -4.66 3.89 -1.05
C HIS A 161 -5.76 3.45 -0.07
N ASP A 162 -5.92 2.15 0.10
CA ASP A 162 -7.03 1.54 0.85
C ASP A 162 -7.04 1.91 2.34
N ARG A 163 -5.86 2.26 2.90
CA ARG A 163 -5.74 2.77 4.29
C ARG A 163 -6.62 3.99 4.57
N TYR A 164 -7.05 4.71 3.54
CA TYR A 164 -7.89 5.90 3.65
C TYR A 164 -9.38 5.60 3.57
N ASP A 165 -9.79 4.41 3.12
CA ASP A 165 -11.16 4.09 2.73
C ASP A 165 -12.14 4.25 3.89
N ALA A 166 -11.78 3.75 5.08
CA ALA A 166 -12.63 3.80 6.26
C ALA A 166 -13.01 5.24 6.67
N TYR A 167 -12.20 6.22 6.29
CA TYR A 167 -12.35 7.63 6.67
C TYR A 167 -12.79 8.54 5.52
N ARG A 168 -13.02 8.02 4.31
CA ARG A 168 -13.57 8.80 3.18
C ARG A 168 -15.00 9.28 3.50
N PRO A 169 -15.43 10.46 3.07
CA PRO A 169 -14.73 11.36 2.16
C PRO A 169 -13.83 12.37 2.91
N TYR A 170 -12.94 13.04 2.17
CA TYR A 170 -11.97 14.00 2.69
C TYR A 170 -12.14 15.40 2.11
N TYR A 171 -11.93 16.42 2.93
CA TYR A 171 -11.63 17.76 2.46
C TYR A 171 -10.12 17.91 2.27
N ARG A 172 -9.71 18.46 1.13
CA ARG A 172 -8.34 18.90 0.90
C ARG A 172 -8.23 20.37 1.24
N VAL A 173 -7.53 20.68 2.31
CA VAL A 173 -7.31 22.04 2.80
C VAL A 173 -5.90 22.48 2.46
N ARG A 174 -5.76 23.63 1.78
CA ARG A 174 -4.47 24.25 1.46
C ARG A 174 -4.18 25.36 2.45
N VAL A 175 -3.01 25.28 3.09
CA VAL A 175 -2.52 26.26 4.05
C VAL A 175 -1.61 27.28 3.39
N ASP A 176 -1.47 28.44 4.01
CA ASP A 176 -0.64 29.55 3.52
C ASP A 176 0.79 29.41 4.03
N ASP A 177 1.55 28.50 3.41
CA ASP A 177 2.94 28.27 3.75
C ASP A 177 3.83 28.21 2.49
N SER A 178 5.13 28.48 2.68
CA SER A 178 6.11 28.40 1.59
C SER A 178 6.17 27.01 0.91
N PRO A 179 6.11 25.88 1.65
CA PRO A 179 6.04 24.54 1.05
C PRO A 179 4.82 24.25 0.17
N GLY A 180 3.74 25.04 0.27
CA GLY A 180 2.47 24.78 -0.42
C GLY A 180 1.79 23.51 0.08
N THR A 181 1.70 23.39 1.41
CA THR A 181 1.16 22.24 2.12
C THR A 181 -0.34 22.10 1.87
N SER A 182 -0.78 20.84 1.79
CA SER A 182 -2.18 20.47 1.74
C SER A 182 -2.41 19.32 2.69
N VAL A 183 -3.37 19.49 3.59
CA VAL A 183 -3.81 18.49 4.57
C VAL A 183 -5.17 17.93 4.16
N TYR A 184 -5.40 16.66 4.50
CA TYR A 184 -6.65 15.95 4.19
C TYR A 184 -7.40 15.65 5.48
N VAL A 185 -8.49 16.37 5.68
CA VAL A 185 -9.37 16.23 6.85
C VAL A 185 -10.49 15.25 6.50
N SER A 186 -10.64 14.16 7.25
CA SER A 186 -11.79 13.26 7.10
C SER A 186 -13.06 14.01 7.47
N ALA A 187 -14.07 13.97 6.60
CA ALA A 187 -15.38 14.49 6.91
C ALA A 187 -16.09 13.65 7.99
N ARG A 188 -15.71 12.36 8.15
CA ARG A 188 -16.32 11.44 9.12
C ARG A 188 -15.78 11.64 10.53
N SER A 189 -14.46 11.62 10.70
CA SER A 189 -13.82 11.73 12.02
C SER A 189 -13.42 13.15 12.38
N GLY A 190 -13.12 14.00 11.40
CA GLY A 190 -12.46 15.29 11.61
C GLY A 190 -10.94 15.16 11.82
N GLU A 191 -10.37 13.97 11.68
CA GLU A 191 -8.92 13.78 11.76
C GLU A 191 -8.22 14.15 10.46
N ILE A 192 -6.98 14.62 10.58
CA ILE A 192 -6.08 14.77 9.44
C ILE A 192 -5.33 13.46 9.24
N LEU A 193 -5.45 12.86 8.06
CA LEU A 193 -4.83 11.55 7.78
C LEU A 193 -3.78 11.58 6.67
N GLN A 194 -3.63 12.72 5.99
CA GLN A 194 -2.63 12.88 4.95
C GLN A 194 -2.17 14.33 4.88
N ARG A 195 -0.87 14.52 4.61
CA ARG A 195 -0.25 15.82 4.39
C ARG A 195 0.68 15.73 3.20
N THR A 196 0.60 16.69 2.30
CA THR A 196 1.47 16.77 1.12
C THR A 196 2.02 18.16 0.91
N THR A 197 3.25 18.29 0.45
CA THR A 197 3.85 19.56 -0.01
C THR A 197 3.88 19.65 -1.53
N ARG A 198 4.09 20.84 -2.09
CA ARG A 198 4.20 21.04 -3.54
C ARG A 198 5.31 20.17 -4.15
N LYS A 199 6.49 20.11 -3.49
CA LYS A 199 7.63 19.32 -3.94
C LYS A 199 7.31 17.82 -3.94
N GLN A 200 6.70 17.31 -2.87
CA GLN A 200 6.28 15.90 -2.79
C GLN A 200 5.29 15.57 -3.90
N ARG A 201 4.27 16.42 -4.13
CA ARG A 201 3.28 16.20 -5.20
C ARG A 201 3.90 16.21 -6.60
N ALA A 202 4.84 17.11 -6.87
CA ALA A 202 5.49 17.19 -8.18
C ALA A 202 6.32 15.93 -8.49
N TRP A 203 7.19 15.53 -7.56
CA TRP A 203 8.05 14.35 -7.75
C TRP A 203 7.26 13.05 -7.73
N ASN A 204 6.25 12.91 -6.86
CA ASN A 204 5.50 11.66 -6.80
C ASN A 204 4.56 11.45 -7.99
N ARG A 205 4.23 12.48 -8.79
CA ARG A 205 3.53 12.27 -10.08
C ARG A 205 4.35 11.46 -11.06
N VAL A 206 5.67 11.65 -11.08
CA VAL A 206 6.59 10.89 -11.95
C VAL A 206 7.27 9.74 -11.21
N GLY A 207 7.30 9.76 -9.89
CA GLY A 207 7.74 8.67 -9.02
C GLY A 207 6.59 7.71 -8.73
N ALA A 208 6.03 7.79 -7.52
CA ALA A 208 5.03 6.85 -7.00
C ALA A 208 3.88 6.56 -7.97
N VAL A 209 3.29 7.61 -8.58
CA VAL A 209 2.10 7.45 -9.43
C VAL A 209 2.36 6.56 -10.64
N VAL A 210 3.52 6.74 -11.28
CA VAL A 210 3.93 5.91 -12.42
C VAL A 210 4.49 4.57 -11.95
N HIS A 211 5.31 4.57 -10.91
CA HIS A 211 5.99 3.38 -10.42
C HIS A 211 5.02 2.31 -9.88
N TRP A 212 4.00 2.74 -9.13
CA TRP A 212 2.96 1.85 -8.60
C TRP A 212 1.76 1.71 -9.53
N LEU A 213 1.78 2.40 -10.69
CA LEU A 213 0.67 2.44 -11.64
C LEU A 213 -0.66 2.78 -10.96
N ASN A 214 -0.67 3.79 -10.08
CA ASN A 214 -1.83 4.14 -9.26
C ASN A 214 -2.41 5.55 -9.50
N PRO A 215 -2.60 6.01 -10.76
CA PRO A 215 -3.36 7.22 -11.01
C PRO A 215 -4.80 7.03 -10.50
N THR A 216 -5.42 8.10 -9.96
CA THR A 216 -6.75 8.02 -9.33
C THR A 216 -7.81 7.35 -10.19
N ILE A 217 -7.80 7.58 -11.51
CA ILE A 217 -8.77 7.01 -12.46
C ILE A 217 -8.78 5.47 -12.43
N LEU A 218 -7.62 4.86 -12.18
CA LEU A 218 -7.44 3.43 -12.10
C LEU A 218 -7.52 2.94 -10.65
N ARG A 219 -6.77 3.56 -9.73
CA ARG A 219 -6.61 3.04 -8.37
C ARG A 219 -7.88 3.09 -7.51
N LYS A 220 -8.84 3.98 -7.85
CA LYS A 220 -10.18 3.98 -7.24
C LYS A 220 -10.97 2.70 -7.53
N HIS A 221 -10.60 1.98 -8.59
CA HIS A 221 -11.13 0.67 -8.94
C HIS A 221 -10.12 -0.40 -8.56
N ASP A 222 -9.97 -0.60 -7.26
CA ASP A 222 -8.91 -1.41 -6.67
C ASP A 222 -8.87 -2.86 -7.23
N GLY A 223 -10.04 -3.47 -7.49
CA GLY A 223 -10.11 -4.79 -8.14
C GLY A 223 -9.54 -4.82 -9.57
N VAL A 224 -9.80 -3.78 -10.37
CA VAL A 224 -9.26 -3.66 -11.74
C VAL A 224 -7.76 -3.42 -11.69
N TRP A 225 -7.31 -2.54 -10.80
CA TRP A 225 -5.89 -2.28 -10.59
C TRP A 225 -5.16 -3.56 -10.16
N GLY A 226 -5.70 -4.30 -9.18
CA GLY A 226 -5.13 -5.56 -8.71
C GLY A 226 -5.02 -6.61 -9.81
N TRP A 227 -6.09 -6.83 -10.57
CA TRP A 227 -6.08 -7.76 -11.71
C TRP A 227 -5.05 -7.37 -12.77
N MET A 228 -4.94 -6.07 -13.09
CA MET A 228 -3.97 -5.56 -14.06
C MET A 228 -2.54 -5.80 -13.59
N MET A 229 -2.22 -5.46 -12.33
CA MET A 229 -0.89 -5.67 -11.75
C MET A 229 -0.51 -7.15 -11.76
N TRP A 230 -1.44 -8.02 -11.37
CA TRP A 230 -1.22 -9.46 -11.31
C TRP A 230 -0.99 -10.06 -12.71
N SER A 231 -1.77 -9.64 -13.70
CA SER A 231 -1.62 -10.04 -15.10
C SER A 231 -0.32 -9.54 -15.71
N LEU A 232 0.08 -8.30 -15.40
CA LEU A 232 1.31 -7.70 -15.90
C LEU A 232 2.56 -8.41 -15.36
N ALA A 233 2.56 -8.72 -14.06
CA ALA A 233 3.64 -9.49 -13.45
C ALA A 233 3.71 -10.93 -13.99
N LEU A 234 2.56 -11.58 -14.20
CA LEU A 234 2.51 -12.91 -14.84
C LEU A 234 3.09 -12.88 -16.28
N ALA A 235 2.76 -11.85 -17.06
CA ALA A 235 3.32 -11.65 -18.39
C ALA A 235 4.85 -11.44 -18.33
N GLY A 236 5.35 -10.70 -17.33
CA GLY A 236 6.78 -10.54 -17.06
C GLY A 236 7.49 -11.86 -16.74
N ILE A 237 6.89 -12.69 -15.86
CA ILE A 237 7.40 -14.02 -15.51
C ILE A 237 7.47 -14.91 -16.76
N ALA A 238 6.38 -14.98 -17.54
CA ALA A 238 6.33 -15.76 -18.77
C ALA A 238 7.40 -15.29 -19.78
N LEU A 239 7.61 -13.98 -19.91
CA LEU A 239 8.64 -13.41 -20.77
C LEU A 239 10.06 -13.82 -20.34
N ILE A 240 10.34 -13.83 -19.03
CA ILE A 240 11.61 -14.28 -18.48
C ILE A 240 11.81 -15.77 -18.75
N ILE A 241 10.81 -16.61 -18.50
CA ILE A 241 10.88 -18.06 -18.76
C ILE A 241 11.15 -18.32 -20.25
N MET A 242 10.48 -17.60 -21.16
CA MET A 242 10.77 -17.68 -22.59
C MET A 242 12.22 -17.29 -22.91
N GLY A 243 12.71 -16.18 -22.34
CA GLY A 243 14.08 -15.69 -22.54
C GLY A 243 15.13 -16.66 -22.05
N VAL A 244 14.96 -17.21 -20.84
CA VAL A 244 15.85 -18.22 -20.25
C VAL A 244 15.83 -19.49 -21.09
N SER A 245 14.65 -19.99 -21.47
CA SER A 245 14.53 -21.19 -22.31
C SER A 245 15.27 -21.02 -23.64
N LEU A 246 15.07 -19.88 -24.32
CA LEU A 246 15.78 -19.54 -25.56
C LEU A 246 17.31 -19.45 -25.34
N GLY A 247 17.74 -18.79 -24.28
CA GLY A 247 19.16 -18.64 -23.95
C GLY A 247 19.85 -19.96 -23.62
N VAL A 248 19.23 -20.79 -22.76
CA VAL A 248 19.74 -22.10 -22.38
C VAL A 248 19.82 -23.02 -23.59
N VAL A 249 18.78 -23.10 -24.44
CA VAL A 249 18.83 -23.91 -25.66
C VAL A 249 19.97 -23.46 -26.59
N ARG A 250 20.16 -22.15 -26.75
CA ARG A 250 21.23 -21.59 -27.58
C ARG A 250 22.61 -21.89 -27.00
N TYR A 251 22.76 -21.81 -25.68
CA TYR A 251 23.98 -22.19 -24.96
C TYR A 251 24.29 -23.69 -25.10
N VAL A 252 23.30 -24.56 -24.85
CA VAL A 252 23.46 -26.01 -24.96
C VAL A 252 23.81 -26.42 -26.39
N ASN A 253 23.14 -25.85 -27.40
CA ASN A 253 23.44 -26.11 -28.80
C ASN A 253 24.87 -25.68 -29.18
N LEU A 254 25.34 -24.53 -28.67
CA LEU A 254 26.73 -24.08 -28.84
C LEU A 254 27.74 -25.10 -28.29
N LYS A 255 27.48 -25.65 -27.10
CA LYS A 255 28.32 -26.69 -26.49
C LYS A 255 28.25 -28.02 -27.23
N ARG A 256 27.07 -28.42 -27.73
CA ARG A 256 26.88 -29.64 -28.52
C ARG A 256 27.66 -29.61 -29.84
N ILE A 257 27.81 -28.45 -30.47
CA ILE A 257 28.66 -28.27 -31.66
C ILE A 257 30.14 -28.00 -31.33
N ARG A 258 30.54 -28.10 -30.05
CA ARG A 258 31.91 -27.91 -29.54
C ARG A 258 32.54 -26.56 -29.89
N ARG A 259 31.72 -25.51 -30.01
CA ARG A 259 32.22 -24.15 -30.28
C ARG A 259 32.63 -23.47 -28.97
N PRO A 260 33.83 -22.86 -28.89
CA PRO A 260 34.28 -22.18 -27.67
C PRO A 260 33.44 -20.93 -27.36
N GLY A 261 33.42 -20.53 -26.09
CA GLY A 261 32.69 -19.34 -25.62
C GLY A 261 31.37 -19.65 -24.89
N LEU A 262 30.68 -18.56 -24.51
CA LEU A 262 29.46 -18.58 -23.67
C LEU A 262 28.18 -18.16 -24.43
N SER A 263 28.30 -17.66 -25.66
CA SER A 263 27.16 -17.24 -26.48
C SER A 263 27.45 -17.50 -27.95
N PRO A 264 26.46 -17.93 -28.75
CA PRO A 264 26.59 -18.05 -30.20
C PRO A 264 26.58 -16.68 -30.92
N PHE A 265 26.27 -15.60 -30.21
CA PHE A 265 26.12 -14.25 -30.77
C PHE A 265 27.38 -13.39 -30.58
N THR A 266 27.42 -12.30 -31.33
CA THR A 266 28.42 -11.22 -31.23
C THR A 266 27.74 -9.88 -30.92
N GLY A 267 28.52 -8.87 -30.53
CA GLY A 267 28.03 -7.52 -30.24
C GLY A 267 26.98 -7.46 -29.11
N TRP A 268 25.98 -6.58 -29.26
CA TRP A 268 24.91 -6.38 -28.27
C TRP A 268 24.12 -7.65 -27.96
N LEU A 269 23.90 -8.52 -28.94
CA LEU A 269 23.14 -9.74 -28.75
C LEU A 269 23.90 -10.77 -27.89
N ARG A 270 25.24 -10.73 -27.91
CA ARG A 270 26.08 -11.49 -26.97
C ARG A 270 25.84 -11.02 -25.53
N TRP A 271 25.89 -9.72 -25.30
CA TRP A 271 25.67 -9.12 -23.99
C TRP A 271 24.26 -9.39 -23.47
N HIS A 272 23.24 -9.15 -24.31
CA HIS A 272 21.86 -9.48 -23.97
C HIS A 272 21.69 -10.95 -23.59
N HIS A 273 22.31 -11.88 -24.32
CA HIS A 273 22.26 -13.31 -24.00
C HIS A 273 22.93 -13.64 -22.66
N MET A 274 24.14 -13.13 -22.42
CA MET A 274 24.91 -13.46 -21.22
C MET A 274 24.35 -12.78 -19.97
N ILE A 275 24.15 -11.46 -20.02
CA ILE A 275 23.58 -10.68 -18.92
C ILE A 275 22.14 -11.12 -18.69
N GLY A 276 21.36 -11.37 -19.75
CA GLY A 276 19.98 -11.82 -19.63
C GLY A 276 19.85 -13.14 -18.88
N LEU A 277 20.71 -14.13 -19.12
CA LEU A 277 20.69 -15.40 -18.38
C LEU A 277 21.02 -15.24 -16.90
N PHE A 278 21.97 -14.36 -16.56
CA PHE A 278 22.30 -14.05 -15.17
C PHE A 278 21.20 -13.24 -14.49
N ALA A 279 20.80 -12.13 -15.10
CA ALA A 279 19.79 -11.21 -14.58
C ALA A 279 18.40 -11.86 -14.50
N ALA A 280 18.09 -12.84 -15.34
CA ALA A 280 16.83 -13.56 -15.28
C ALA A 280 16.58 -14.22 -13.92
N VAL A 281 17.62 -14.74 -13.25
CA VAL A 281 17.47 -15.32 -11.91
C VAL A 281 17.02 -14.25 -10.92
N ILE A 282 17.68 -13.10 -10.93
CA ILE A 282 17.37 -11.98 -10.04
C ILE A 282 15.97 -11.43 -10.35
N LEU A 283 15.67 -11.15 -11.61
CA LEU A 283 14.39 -10.60 -12.06
C LEU A 283 13.24 -11.56 -11.82
N LEU A 284 13.44 -12.87 -12.01
CA LEU A 284 12.40 -13.86 -11.74
C LEU A 284 12.06 -13.88 -10.25
N ASN A 285 13.06 -13.96 -9.37
CA ASN A 285 12.83 -13.92 -7.92
C ASN A 285 12.13 -12.63 -7.50
N TRP A 286 12.58 -11.50 -8.04
CA TRP A 286 12.03 -10.19 -7.71
C TRP A 286 10.59 -9.98 -8.22
N ILE A 287 10.27 -10.37 -9.47
CA ILE A 287 8.89 -10.26 -9.97
C ILE A 287 7.99 -11.28 -9.29
N CYS A 288 8.46 -12.50 -9.04
CA CYS A 288 7.69 -13.50 -8.31
C CYS A 288 7.36 -13.02 -6.88
N SER A 289 8.31 -12.41 -6.17
CA SER A 289 8.04 -11.86 -4.84
C SER A 289 7.00 -10.73 -4.89
N GLY A 290 7.11 -9.82 -5.88
CA GLY A 290 6.11 -8.77 -6.09
C GLY A 290 4.72 -9.29 -6.49
N TRP A 291 4.67 -10.35 -7.31
CA TRP A 291 3.42 -10.99 -7.72
C TRP A 291 2.71 -11.64 -6.52
N LEU A 292 3.47 -12.30 -5.64
CA LEU A 292 2.97 -12.88 -4.40
C LEU A 292 2.60 -11.81 -3.35
N SER A 293 3.28 -10.65 -3.34
CA SER A 293 2.97 -9.59 -2.37
C SER A 293 1.67 -8.83 -2.67
N VAL A 294 1.20 -8.90 -3.91
CA VAL A 294 -0.12 -8.33 -4.32
C VAL A 294 -1.22 -9.39 -4.20
N ASP A 295 -0.94 -10.53 -3.54
CA ASP A 295 -1.96 -11.53 -3.23
C ASP A 295 -3.09 -10.93 -2.39
N ARG A 296 -4.32 -11.34 -2.69
CA ARG A 296 -5.53 -10.84 -2.05
C ARG A 296 -6.28 -11.97 -1.34
N GLY A 297 -5.54 -12.77 -0.59
CA GLY A 297 -6.10 -13.91 0.11
C GLY A 297 -6.25 -15.16 -0.76
N ALA A 298 -5.65 -15.22 -1.95
CA ALA A 298 -5.71 -16.42 -2.77
C ALA A 298 -4.69 -17.48 -2.32
N PHE A 299 -3.52 -17.04 -1.83
CA PHE A 299 -2.45 -17.92 -1.36
C PHE A 299 -2.08 -17.71 0.11
N PHE A 300 -2.16 -16.48 0.61
CA PHE A 300 -1.75 -16.12 1.96
C PHE A 300 -2.91 -15.55 2.78
N SER A 301 -2.89 -15.78 4.10
CA SER A 301 -3.82 -15.08 4.99
C SER A 301 -3.51 -13.58 5.03
N SER A 302 -4.55 -12.76 5.14
CA SER A 302 -4.42 -11.31 5.34
C SER A 302 -3.76 -11.00 6.70
N ASP A 303 -3.02 -9.90 6.75
CA ASP A 303 -2.47 -9.32 7.99
C ASP A 303 -3.54 -8.57 8.79
N GLN A 304 -4.74 -8.40 8.24
CA GLN A 304 -5.88 -7.82 8.95
C GLN A 304 -6.67 -8.89 9.69
N PRO A 305 -6.78 -8.80 11.03
CA PRO A 305 -7.56 -9.74 11.81
C PRO A 305 -9.04 -9.65 11.43
N THR A 306 -9.70 -10.79 11.29
CA THR A 306 -11.15 -10.84 11.13
C THR A 306 -11.84 -10.31 12.39
N LEU A 307 -13.07 -9.83 12.24
CA LEU A 307 -13.92 -9.42 13.37
C LEU A 307 -13.99 -10.47 14.47
N ARG A 308 -14.17 -11.74 14.09
CA ARG A 308 -14.22 -12.84 15.06
C ARG A 308 -12.90 -13.02 15.81
N GLN A 309 -11.76 -12.76 15.18
CA GLN A 309 -10.46 -12.80 15.85
C GLN A 309 -10.30 -11.64 16.81
N LEU A 310 -10.70 -10.42 16.41
CA LEU A 310 -10.70 -9.25 17.29
C LEU A 310 -11.64 -9.44 18.49
N GLU A 311 -12.86 -9.93 18.28
CA GLU A 311 -13.82 -10.21 19.35
C GLU A 311 -13.29 -11.26 20.34
N ARG A 312 -12.62 -12.31 19.84
CA ARG A 312 -11.95 -13.31 20.71
C ARG A 312 -10.77 -12.74 21.48
N LEU A 313 -9.95 -11.90 20.83
CA LEU A 313 -8.82 -11.23 21.47
C LEU A 313 -9.29 -10.32 22.59
N HIS A 314 -10.32 -9.51 22.32
CA HIS A 314 -10.90 -8.59 23.28
C HIS A 314 -11.61 -9.32 24.42
N GLY A 315 -12.31 -10.43 24.14
CA GLY A 315 -13.09 -11.20 25.11
C GLY A 315 -14.39 -10.52 25.58
N VAL A 316 -14.52 -9.22 25.36
CA VAL A 316 -15.70 -8.38 25.60
C VAL A 316 -15.86 -7.39 24.44
N SER A 317 -17.05 -6.82 24.28
CA SER A 317 -17.26 -5.77 23.26
C SER A 317 -16.52 -4.48 23.66
N LEU A 318 -16.06 -3.69 22.68
CA LEU A 318 -15.40 -2.40 22.98
C LEU A 318 -16.34 -1.39 23.65
N ALA A 319 -17.65 -1.46 23.34
CA ALA A 319 -18.65 -0.68 24.05
C ALA A 319 -18.74 -1.07 25.53
N GLU A 320 -18.68 -2.37 25.84
CA GLU A 320 -18.67 -2.88 27.22
C GLU A 320 -17.36 -2.55 27.94
N ALA A 321 -16.21 -2.68 27.28
CA ALA A 321 -14.92 -2.27 27.81
C ALA A 321 -14.93 -0.78 28.22
N GLY A 322 -15.59 0.07 27.43
CA GLY A 322 -15.78 1.49 27.77
C GLY A 322 -16.60 1.74 29.05
N ARG A 323 -17.39 0.77 29.55
CA ARG A 323 -18.13 0.91 30.83
C ARG A 323 -17.22 0.82 32.04
N ALA A 324 -16.03 0.21 31.91
CA ALA A 324 -15.07 0.10 33.00
C ALA A 324 -14.45 1.45 33.39
N PHE A 325 -14.63 2.48 32.56
CA PHE A 325 -14.07 3.82 32.75
C PHE A 325 -15.18 4.87 32.83
N PRO A 326 -15.98 4.89 33.92
CA PRO A 326 -17.10 5.82 34.07
C PRO A 326 -16.65 7.28 34.21
N THR A 327 -15.41 7.52 34.66
CA THR A 327 -14.81 8.85 34.80
C THR A 327 -13.44 8.83 34.14
N LEU A 328 -13.33 9.42 32.94
CA LEU A 328 -12.06 9.39 32.20
C LEU A 328 -10.97 10.23 32.86
N GLU A 329 -11.34 11.29 33.56
CA GLU A 329 -10.38 12.16 34.26
C GLU A 329 -9.55 11.41 35.30
N SER A 330 -10.16 10.54 36.10
CA SER A 330 -9.43 9.75 37.09
C SER A 330 -8.63 8.59 36.48
N ALA A 331 -9.04 8.14 35.29
CA ALA A 331 -8.37 7.05 34.57
C ALA A 331 -7.24 7.53 33.66
N THR A 332 -7.07 8.85 33.49
CA THR A 332 -6.09 9.45 32.57
C THR A 332 -5.05 10.24 33.39
N PRO A 333 -3.81 9.72 33.55
CA PRO A 333 -2.83 10.30 34.48
C PRO A 333 -2.20 11.63 34.03
N GLY A 334 -2.61 12.19 32.88
CA GLY A 334 -1.99 13.38 32.31
C GLY A 334 -2.74 13.92 31.09
N PRO A 335 -2.15 14.93 30.38
CA PRO A 335 -2.74 15.46 29.16
C PRO A 335 -2.87 14.34 28.12
N ALA A 336 -4.02 14.29 27.44
CA ALA A 336 -4.28 13.33 26.38
C ALA A 336 -4.69 14.09 25.12
N ARG A 337 -4.26 13.61 23.95
CA ARG A 337 -4.76 14.06 22.64
C ARG A 337 -5.64 12.99 21.99
N GLU A 338 -5.43 11.73 22.40
CA GLU A 338 -6.20 10.60 21.96
C GLU A 338 -6.30 9.58 23.09
N ILE A 339 -7.50 9.04 23.30
CA ILE A 339 -7.74 7.91 24.20
C ILE A 339 -8.38 6.79 23.38
N GLU A 340 -7.79 5.61 23.40
CA GLU A 340 -8.32 4.42 22.75
C GLU A 340 -8.85 3.43 23.77
N PHE A 341 -10.09 2.99 23.56
CA PHE A 341 -10.78 1.99 24.37
C PHE A 341 -10.55 0.63 23.73
N THR A 342 -9.89 -0.26 24.46
CA THR A 342 -9.61 -1.62 24.00
C THR A 342 -9.86 -2.62 25.12
N ALA A 343 -9.72 -3.91 24.82
CA ALA A 343 -9.75 -4.97 25.81
C ALA A 343 -8.80 -6.10 25.39
N LEU A 344 -8.31 -6.86 26.36
CA LEU A 344 -7.52 -8.06 26.14
C LEU A 344 -7.99 -9.16 27.07
N SER A 345 -8.44 -10.29 26.51
CA SER A 345 -8.92 -11.44 27.27
C SER A 345 -9.99 -11.08 28.32
N GLY A 346 -10.90 -10.18 27.95
CA GLY A 346 -11.98 -9.70 28.81
C GLY A 346 -11.60 -8.56 29.75
N GLN A 347 -10.33 -8.17 29.82
CA GLN A 347 -9.86 -7.05 30.64
C GLN A 347 -9.93 -5.74 29.84
N PRO A 348 -10.74 -4.76 30.26
CA PRO A 348 -10.79 -3.45 29.62
C PRO A 348 -9.49 -2.67 29.84
N LEU A 349 -9.02 -2.00 28.79
CA LEU A 349 -7.80 -1.21 28.79
C LEU A 349 -8.05 0.16 28.15
N LEU A 350 -7.38 1.17 28.67
CA LEU A 350 -7.26 2.49 28.04
C LEU A 350 -5.84 2.69 27.54
N ILE A 351 -5.71 3.06 26.27
CA ILE A 351 -4.44 3.54 25.72
C ILE A 351 -4.54 5.05 25.59
N VAL A 352 -3.78 5.77 26.42
CA VAL A 352 -3.72 7.23 26.43
C VAL A 352 -2.50 7.67 25.63
N ARG A 353 -2.69 8.59 24.68
CA ARG A 353 -1.61 9.16 23.87
C ARG A 353 -1.63 10.69 24.01
N ASP A 354 -0.50 11.26 24.39
CA ASP A 354 -0.32 12.70 24.65
C ASP A 354 0.38 13.45 23.51
N GLY A 355 0.95 12.72 22.55
CA GLY A 355 1.70 13.26 21.42
C GLY A 355 3.18 13.48 21.70
N ALA A 356 3.72 12.97 22.81
CA ALA A 356 5.15 12.86 23.01
C ALA A 356 5.73 11.77 22.08
N PRO A 357 6.94 11.98 21.52
CA PRO A 357 7.59 11.06 20.58
C PRO A 357 8.07 9.76 21.23
#